data_AF-A0A2W5RI07-F1
#
_entry.id   AF-A0A2W5RI07-F1
#
_cell.length_a   1.000
_cell.length_b   1.000
_cell.length_c   1.000
_cell.angle_alpha   90.00
_cell.angle_beta   90.00
_cell.angle_gamma   90.00
#
_symmetry.space_group_name_H-M   'P 1'
#
loop_
_entity.id
_entity.type
_entity.pdbx_description
1 polymer ?
#
loop_
_entity_poly.entity_id
_entity_poly.type
_entity_poly.pdbx_seq_one_letter_code
_entity_poly.pdbx_strand_id
1 'polypeptide(L)'
;MFAQESVMENPEKIEIAGLKTIHKLCKFGADHNMEGCSFTEIVERMFDELTKAKSARGAILSCQQLKEALEFGAPDLFSETKDLDGDLEFQLETEMSIEFIKDGHSGSGYYCWYYDLPEEGSIILGDEAQEQCDV
;
A
#
# COMPACT_ATOMS: atom_id res chain seq x y z
N MET A 1 -31.49 0.24 -52.96
CA MET A 1 -31.21 -1.09 -52.38
C MET A 1 -29.72 -1.13 -52.14
N PHE A 2 -29.26 -0.94 -50.90
CA PHE A 2 -27.83 -0.95 -50.56
C PHE A 2 -27.56 -2.25 -49.83
N ALA A 3 -26.62 -3.03 -50.36
CA ALA A 3 -26.17 -4.27 -49.76
C ALA A 3 -25.45 -3.94 -48.45
N GLN A 4 -25.95 -4.50 -47.35
CA GLN A 4 -25.33 -4.42 -46.04
C GLN A 4 -24.18 -5.43 -46.04
N GLU A 5 -22.94 -4.97 -46.15
CA GLU A 5 -21.76 -5.81 -45.96
C GLU A 5 -21.78 -6.33 -44.52
N SER A 6 -22.12 -7.61 -44.36
CA SER A 6 -21.96 -8.34 -43.10
C SER A 6 -20.46 -8.50 -42.85
N VAL A 7 -19.92 -7.72 -41.92
CA VAL A 7 -18.57 -7.93 -41.39
C VAL A 7 -18.57 -9.32 -40.78
N MET A 8 -17.96 -10.28 -41.48
CA MET A 8 -17.78 -11.63 -40.96
C MET A 8 -16.78 -11.53 -39.80
N GLU A 9 -17.28 -11.58 -38.57
CA GLU A 9 -16.43 -11.71 -37.40
C GLU A 9 -15.62 -13.00 -37.53
N ASN A 10 -14.29 -12.87 -37.44
CA ASN A 10 -13.40 -14.02 -37.52
C ASN A 10 -13.67 -14.94 -36.30
N PRO A 11 -14.16 -16.18 -36.51
CA PRO A 11 -14.48 -17.11 -35.44
C PRO A 11 -13.25 -17.58 -34.65
N GLU A 12 -12.03 -17.31 -35.14
CA GLU A 12 -10.76 -17.61 -34.47
C GLU A 12 -10.19 -16.42 -33.68
N LYS A 13 -10.88 -15.27 -33.64
CA LYS A 13 -10.42 -14.09 -32.89
C LYS A 13 -10.53 -14.35 -31.39
N ILE A 14 -9.40 -14.54 -30.72
CA ILE A 14 -9.32 -14.62 -29.26
C ILE A 14 -9.01 -13.23 -28.71
N GLU A 15 -9.96 -12.62 -28.01
CA GLU A 15 -9.73 -11.38 -27.26
C GLU A 15 -9.20 -11.71 -25.86
N ILE A 16 -7.94 -11.35 -25.62
CA ILE A 16 -7.28 -11.58 -24.32
C ILE A 16 -7.33 -10.28 -23.52
N ALA A 17 -8.29 -10.21 -22.59
CA ALA A 17 -8.30 -9.18 -21.56
C ALA A 17 -7.00 -9.27 -20.74
N GLY A 18 -6.26 -8.17 -20.60
CA GLY A 18 -5.00 -8.14 -19.86
C GLY A 18 -3.74 -8.44 -20.67
N LEU A 19 -3.79 -8.44 -22.02
CA LEU A 19 -2.60 -8.59 -22.88
C LEU A 19 -1.44 -7.65 -22.48
N LYS A 20 -1.75 -6.39 -22.14
CA LYS A 20 -0.74 -5.43 -21.64
C LYS A 20 -0.05 -5.92 -20.36
N THR A 21 -0.78 -6.57 -19.47
CA THR A 21 -0.25 -7.13 -18.22
C THR A 21 0.63 -8.34 -18.51
N ILE A 22 0.22 -9.22 -19.42
CA ILE A 22 1.02 -10.38 -19.87
C ILE A 22 2.35 -9.90 -20.47
N HIS A 23 2.34 -8.88 -21.32
CA HIS A 23 3.57 -8.29 -21.87
C HIS A 23 4.52 -7.75 -20.79
N LYS A 24 3.98 -7.07 -19.76
CA LYS A 24 4.79 -6.58 -18.64
C LYS A 24 5.41 -7.74 -17.85
N LEU A 25 4.65 -8.80 -17.61
CA LEU A 25 5.12 -10.00 -16.91
C LEU A 25 6.21 -10.74 -17.70
N CYS A 26 6.04 -10.88 -19.02
CA CYS A 26 7.07 -11.46 -19.88
C CYS A 26 8.36 -10.62 -19.86
N LYS A 27 8.23 -9.29 -19.90
CA LYS A 27 9.38 -8.39 -19.80
C LYS A 27 10.08 -8.54 -18.43
N PHE A 28 9.31 -8.59 -17.35
CA PHE A 28 9.83 -8.83 -16.00
C PHE A 28 10.62 -10.16 -15.93
N GLY A 29 10.06 -11.26 -16.46
CA GLY A 29 10.77 -12.54 -16.49
C GLY A 29 12.08 -12.49 -17.28
N ALA A 30 12.12 -11.77 -18.41
CA ALA A 30 13.34 -11.59 -19.21
C ALA A 30 14.40 -10.74 -18.47
N ASP A 31 13.99 -9.62 -17.87
CA ASP A 31 14.89 -8.72 -17.13
C ASP A 31 15.49 -9.41 -15.89
N HIS A 32 14.80 -10.42 -15.33
CA HIS A 32 15.21 -11.17 -14.13
C HIS A 32 15.79 -12.58 -14.44
N ASN A 33 16.14 -12.88 -15.69
CA ASN A 33 16.74 -14.16 -16.11
C ASN A 33 15.91 -15.40 -15.72
N MET A 34 14.58 -15.31 -15.77
CA MET A 34 13.65 -16.36 -15.37
C MET A 34 13.30 -17.34 -16.51
N GLU A 35 14.24 -17.57 -17.43
CA GLU A 35 14.03 -18.50 -18.53
C GLU A 35 13.89 -19.94 -18.00
N GLY A 36 12.84 -20.63 -18.45
CA GLY A 36 12.50 -21.98 -17.95
C GLY A 36 11.66 -22.02 -16.68
N CYS A 37 11.39 -20.88 -16.03
CA CYS A 37 10.41 -20.81 -14.95
C CYS A 37 8.97 -20.91 -15.49
N SER A 38 8.11 -21.52 -14.69
CA SER A 38 6.68 -21.54 -14.94
C SER A 38 6.08 -20.14 -14.79
N PHE A 39 4.92 -19.94 -15.43
CA PHE A 39 4.16 -18.69 -15.31
C PHE A 39 3.88 -18.32 -13.85
N THR A 40 3.53 -19.32 -13.02
CA THR A 40 3.24 -19.13 -11.60
C THR A 40 4.46 -18.58 -10.84
N GLU A 41 5.63 -19.17 -11.04
CA GLU A 41 6.87 -18.72 -10.37
C GLU A 41 7.25 -17.28 -10.77
N ILE A 42 7.03 -16.90 -12.03
CA ILE A 42 7.26 -15.53 -12.50
C ILE A 42 6.30 -14.55 -11.82
N VAL A 43 5.03 -14.92 -11.70
CA VAL A 43 4.02 -14.09 -11.04
C VAL A 43 4.32 -13.94 -9.55
N GLU A 44 4.65 -15.01 -8.85
CA GLU A 44 4.99 -14.98 -7.41
C GLU A 44 6.19 -14.08 -7.14
N ARG A 45 7.28 -14.21 -7.92
CA ARG A 45 8.46 -13.34 -7.76
C ARG A 45 8.17 -11.87 -8.07
N MET A 46 7.35 -11.60 -9.09
CA MET A 46 6.90 -10.24 -9.38
C MET A 46 6.12 -9.65 -8.21
N PHE A 47 5.21 -10.42 -7.60
CA PHE A 47 4.47 -9.98 -6.43
C PHE A 47 5.36 -9.78 -5.19
N ASP A 48 6.34 -10.66 -4.96
CA ASP A 48 7.31 -10.49 -3.87
C ASP A 48 8.12 -9.21 -4.04
N GLU A 49 8.58 -8.91 -5.26
CA GLU A 49 9.31 -7.67 -5.54
C GLU A 49 8.42 -6.44 -5.43
N LEU A 50 7.17 -6.50 -5.90
CA LEU A 50 6.20 -5.41 -5.71
C LEU A 50 5.90 -5.18 -4.23
N THR A 51 5.83 -6.25 -3.44
CA THR A 51 5.61 -6.19 -1.99
C THR A 51 6.83 -5.58 -1.30
N LYS A 52 8.05 -6.02 -1.65
CA LYS A 52 9.30 -5.41 -1.16
C LYS A 52 9.43 -3.94 -1.56
N ALA A 53 9.09 -3.59 -2.80
CA ALA A 53 9.14 -2.23 -3.30
C ALA A 53 8.10 -1.32 -2.64
N LYS A 54 6.94 -1.87 -2.26
CA LYS A 54 5.95 -1.16 -1.44
C LYS A 54 6.44 -0.96 0.00
N SER A 55 7.05 -2.00 0.59
CA SER A 55 7.63 -1.95 1.93
C SER A 55 8.78 -0.93 2.06
N ALA A 56 9.43 -0.57 0.93
CA ALA A 56 10.54 0.38 0.90
C ALA A 56 10.13 1.85 0.77
N ARG A 57 8.82 2.16 0.68
CA ARG A 57 8.36 3.56 0.61
C ARG A 57 8.06 4.06 2.01
N GLY A 58 8.94 4.91 2.54
CA GLY A 58 8.64 5.67 3.75
C GLY A 58 7.36 6.50 3.58
N ALA A 59 6.62 6.70 4.68
CA ALA A 59 5.43 7.54 4.68
C ALA A 59 5.81 9.03 4.68
N ILE A 60 5.14 9.84 3.85
CA ILE A 60 5.22 11.31 3.92
C ILE A 60 4.02 11.80 4.72
N LEU A 61 4.28 12.33 5.91
CA LEU A 61 3.27 12.83 6.83
C LEU A 61 3.56 14.28 7.22
N SER A 62 2.52 15.07 7.41
CA SER A 62 2.62 16.40 8.01
C SER A 62 2.97 16.30 9.49
N CYS A 63 3.52 17.38 10.07
CA CYS A 63 3.80 17.44 11.50
C CYS A 63 2.55 17.23 12.36
N GLN A 64 1.36 17.61 11.87
CA GLN A 64 0.10 17.37 12.57
C GLN A 64 -0.21 15.86 12.66
N GLN A 65 -0.01 15.12 11.57
CA GLN A 65 -0.21 13.67 11.53
C GLN A 65 0.81 12.92 12.39
N LEU A 66 2.06 13.38 12.40
CA LEU A 66 3.08 12.84 13.30
C LEU A 66 2.75 13.12 14.78
N LYS A 67 2.17 14.29 15.08
CA LYS A 67 1.69 14.62 16.42
C LYS A 67 0.55 13.68 16.86
N GLU A 68 -0.41 13.41 15.99
CA GLU A 68 -1.51 12.47 16.26
C GLU A 68 -1.01 11.05 16.51
N ALA A 69 -0.01 10.59 15.74
CA ALA A 69 0.64 9.29 15.97
C ALA A 69 1.33 9.24 17.34
N LEU A 70 2.01 10.33 17.73
CA LEU A 70 2.68 10.44 19.04
C LEU A 70 1.67 10.53 20.19
N GLU A 71 0.59 11.29 20.05
CA GLU A 71 -0.50 11.36 21.04
C GLU A 71 -1.18 10.01 21.23
N PHE A 72 -1.24 9.18 20.19
CA PHE A 72 -1.78 7.84 20.28
C PHE A 72 -0.83 6.87 21.00
N GLY A 73 0.46 6.89 20.67
CA GLY A 73 1.46 6.03 21.33
C GLY A 73 1.82 6.46 22.76
N ALA A 74 1.77 7.76 23.03
CA ALA A 74 2.11 8.38 24.31
C ALA A 74 1.04 9.39 24.74
N PRO A 75 -0.16 8.92 25.16
CA PRO A 75 -1.29 9.78 25.49
C PRO A 75 -1.02 10.72 26.68
N ASP A 76 -0.17 10.30 27.62
CA ASP A 76 0.11 11.10 28.82
C ASP A 76 1.13 12.21 28.58
N LEU A 77 1.86 12.19 27.45
CA LEU A 77 2.88 13.17 27.09
C LEU A 77 2.33 14.60 27.04
N PHE A 78 1.06 14.74 26.66
CA PHE A 78 0.39 16.04 26.54
C PHE A 78 -0.63 16.29 27.65
N SER A 79 -0.72 15.40 28.65
CA SER A 79 -1.62 15.57 29.78
C SER A 79 -1.14 16.69 30.72
N GLU A 80 -2.08 17.44 31.31
CA GLU A 80 -1.76 18.49 32.28
C GLU A 80 -1.38 17.93 33.67
N THR A 81 -1.58 16.64 33.90
CA THR A 81 -1.28 15.93 35.14
C THR A 81 0.12 15.32 35.09
N LYS A 82 1.12 16.11 35.46
CA LYS A 82 2.58 15.80 35.40
C LYS A 82 3.10 14.75 36.39
N ASP A 83 2.26 13.99 37.08
CA ASP A 83 2.66 13.29 38.31
C ASP A 83 2.98 11.78 38.12
N LEU A 84 3.24 11.31 36.91
CA LEU A 84 3.62 9.91 36.63
C LEU A 84 4.92 9.84 35.82
N ASP A 85 6.02 10.31 36.42
CA ASP A 85 7.37 10.27 35.82
C ASP A 85 7.81 8.85 35.39
N GLY A 86 7.18 7.78 35.91
CA GLY A 86 7.50 6.39 35.55
C GLY A 86 6.77 5.84 34.32
N ASP A 87 5.53 6.26 34.06
CA ASP A 87 4.72 5.69 32.98
C ASP A 87 5.01 6.39 31.63
N LEU A 88 5.46 7.65 31.68
CA LEU A 88 5.79 8.42 30.49
C LEU A 88 7.05 7.92 29.77
N GLU A 89 8.08 7.51 30.51
CA GLU A 89 9.30 6.96 29.91
C GLU A 89 9.00 5.70 29.09
N PHE A 90 8.15 4.81 29.61
CA PHE A 90 7.72 3.59 28.91
C PHE A 90 6.87 3.90 27.67
N GLN A 91 5.99 4.91 27.73
CA GLN A 91 5.21 5.34 26.56
C GLN A 91 6.10 5.87 25.43
N LEU A 92 7.19 6.57 25.75
CA LEU A 92 8.13 7.08 24.74
C LEU A 92 8.99 5.98 24.10
N GLU A 93 9.14 4.83 24.77
CA GLU A 93 9.79 3.64 24.21
C GLU A 93 8.87 2.84 23.28
N THR A 94 7.57 3.18 23.23
CA THR A 94 6.61 2.45 22.42
C THR A 94 6.90 2.59 20.93
N GLU A 95 7.02 1.44 20.24
CA GLU A 95 7.22 1.40 18.81
C GLU A 95 5.89 1.48 18.06
N MET A 96 5.77 2.48 17.18
CA MET A 96 4.57 2.71 16.36
C MET A 96 4.83 2.31 14.91
N SER A 97 3.89 1.58 14.32
CA SER A 97 3.87 1.24 12.90
C SER A 97 3.01 2.23 12.14
N ILE A 98 3.47 2.63 10.95
CA ILE A 98 2.69 3.48 10.05
C ILE A 98 2.74 2.90 8.64
N GLU A 99 1.59 2.52 8.09
CA GLU A 99 1.50 2.02 6.72
C GLU A 99 0.24 2.52 6.00
N PHE A 100 0.33 2.57 4.67
CA PHE A 100 -0.84 2.83 3.84
C PHE A 100 -1.70 1.57 3.70
N ILE A 101 -2.95 1.65 4.14
CA ILE A 101 -3.94 0.58 4.00
C ILE A 101 -5.04 1.06 3.05
N LYS A 102 -5.21 0.34 1.94
CA LYS A 102 -6.20 0.69 0.91
C LYS A 102 -7.64 0.45 1.36
N ASP A 103 -7.88 -0.65 2.08
CA ASP A 103 -9.20 -1.09 2.49
C ASP A 103 -9.27 -1.18 4.03
N GLY A 104 -8.90 -0.09 4.70
CA GLY A 104 -8.90 -0.02 6.16
C GLY A 104 -10.30 0.23 6.74
N HIS A 105 -10.41 0.14 8.07
CA HIS A 105 -11.69 0.23 8.78
C HIS A 105 -12.45 1.55 8.55
N SER A 106 -11.71 2.64 8.25
CA SER A 106 -12.24 3.98 7.98
C SER A 106 -12.03 4.42 6.53
N GLY A 107 -11.71 3.49 5.62
CA GLY A 107 -11.37 3.77 4.22
C GLY A 107 -9.88 3.66 3.92
N SER A 108 -9.46 4.18 2.77
CA SER A 108 -8.05 4.18 2.36
C SER A 108 -7.27 5.28 3.04
N GLY A 109 -6.10 4.98 3.62
CA GLY A 109 -5.24 5.99 4.23
C GLY A 109 -4.02 5.41 4.92
N TYR A 110 -3.22 6.28 5.51
CA TYR A 110 -2.14 5.90 6.42
C TYR A 110 -2.70 5.59 7.80
N TYR A 111 -2.48 4.38 8.27
CA TYR A 111 -2.90 3.92 9.59
C TYR A 111 -1.70 3.84 10.51
N CYS A 112 -1.93 4.15 11.79
CA CYS A 112 -0.95 4.06 12.86
C CYS A 112 -1.45 3.08 13.94
N TRP A 113 -0.59 2.18 14.39
CA TRP A 113 -0.87 1.21 15.45
C TRP A 113 0.39 0.83 16.23
N TYR A 114 0.22 0.21 17.40
CA TYR A 114 1.32 -0.33 18.20
C TYR A 114 1.97 -1.51 17.47
N TYR A 115 3.28 -1.44 17.20
CA TYR A 115 3.99 -2.46 16.43
C TYR A 115 3.80 -3.87 17.01
N ASP A 116 3.86 -3.99 18.35
CA ASP A 116 3.74 -5.27 19.06
C ASP A 116 2.29 -5.69 19.37
N LEU A 117 1.31 -4.79 19.24
CA LEU A 117 -0.10 -5.01 19.62
C LEU A 117 -1.08 -4.47 18.55
N PRO A 118 -1.03 -4.96 17.30
CA PRO A 118 -1.90 -4.49 16.22
C PRO A 118 -3.40 -4.74 16.48
N GLU A 119 -3.74 -5.68 17.36
CA GLU A 119 -5.12 -6.00 17.76
C GLU A 119 -5.79 -4.95 18.66
N GLU A 120 -5.02 -4.07 19.32
CA GLU A 120 -5.58 -2.99 20.16
C GLU A 120 -6.24 -1.89 19.33
N GLY A 121 -6.00 -1.89 18.03
CA GLY A 121 -6.64 -1.00 17.07
C GLY A 121 -5.65 -0.10 16.36
N SER A 122 -6.20 0.78 15.53
CA SER A 122 -5.42 1.73 14.74
C SER A 122 -6.15 3.04 14.60
N ILE A 123 -5.39 4.12 14.40
CA ILE A 123 -5.93 5.42 14.00
C ILE A 123 -5.58 5.70 12.54
N ILE A 124 -6.44 6.43 11.84
CA ILE A 124 -6.14 6.95 10.50
C ILE A 124 -5.48 8.32 10.64
N LEU A 125 -4.29 8.48 10.07
CA LEU A 125 -3.55 9.74 10.07
C LEU A 125 -3.93 10.61 8.86
N GLY A 126 -4.42 10.02 7.77
CA GLY A 126 -4.90 10.76 6.59
C GLY A 126 -4.76 9.97 5.30
N ASP A 127 -5.16 10.57 4.19
CA ASP A 127 -5.21 9.90 2.89
C ASP A 127 -3.84 9.88 2.18
N GLU A 128 -3.73 9.11 1.08
CA GLU A 128 -2.58 9.19 0.18
C GLU A 128 -2.47 10.65 -0.29
N ALA A 129 -1.33 11.30 -0.02
CA ALA A 129 -1.11 12.67 -0.48
C ALA A 129 -1.39 12.72 -1.98
N GLN A 130 -2.45 13.46 -2.37
CA GLN A 130 -2.77 13.64 -3.78
C GLN A 130 -1.52 14.19 -4.46
N GLU A 131 -1.00 13.46 -5.45
CA GLU A 131 -0.03 14.02 -6.38
C GLU A 131 -0.62 15.34 -6.86
N GLN A 132 -0.04 16.46 -6.41
CA GLN A 132 -0.35 17.78 -6.95
C GLN A 132 -0.07 17.69 -8.45
N CYS A 133 -1.14 17.60 -9.22
CA CYS A 133 -1.09 17.88 -10.64
C CYS A 133 -0.80 19.38 -10.76
N ASP A 134 0.48 19.72 -10.89
CA ASP A 134 0.90 21.05 -11.32
C ASP A 134 0.22 21.36 -12.67
N VAL A 135 -0.63 22.39 -12.67
CA VAL A 135 -1.34 22.94 -13.84
C VAL A 135 -0.42 23.87 -14.63
#